data_AF-G5S9L8-F1
#
_entry.id   AF-G5S9L8-F1
#
_cell.length_a   1.000
_cell.length_b   1.000
_cell.length_c   1.000
_cell.angle_alpha   90.00
_cell.angle_beta   90.00
_cell.angle_gamma   90.00
#
_symmetry.space_group_name_H-M   'P 1'
#
loop_
_entity.id
_entity.type
_entity.pdbx_description
1 polymer ?
#
loop_
_entity_poly.entity_id
_entity_poly.type
_entity_poly.pdbx_seq_one_letter_code
_entity_poly.pdbx_strand_id
1 'polypeptide(L)'
;LMALHDRDVIRTMACGIAGLSVAADSLSAIKYAKVKPIRDEDGLAIDFEIEGEYPQFGNNDARVDDMAVDLVERFMKKIQKLTTYRGAIPTQSVLTITSNVVYGKKTGNTPDGRRAGAPSPRMVVALARWRAVRTRC
;
A
#
# COMPACT_ATOMS: atom_id res chain seq x y z
N LEU A 1 23.77 1.73 21.00
CA LEU A 1 22.34 2.03 21.29
C LEU A 1 21.73 1.11 22.33
N MET A 2 22.03 -0.21 22.34
CA MET A 2 21.41 -1.15 23.31
C MET A 2 21.85 -1.01 24.77
N ALA A 3 22.98 -0.34 25.05
CA ALA A 3 23.52 -0.18 26.41
C ALA A 3 22.68 0.72 27.34
N LEU A 4 21.77 1.52 26.76
CA LEU A 4 20.85 2.40 27.50
C LEU A 4 19.41 1.89 27.49
N HIS A 5 19.20 0.63 27.11
CA HIS A 5 17.89 -0.01 27.14
C HIS A 5 17.80 -0.97 28.32
N ASP A 6 16.57 -1.20 28.79
CA ASP A 6 16.29 -2.30 29.71
C ASP A 6 16.72 -3.65 29.12
N ARG A 7 16.97 -4.62 30.01
CA ARG A 7 17.39 -5.98 29.65
C ARG A 7 16.54 -6.59 28.53
N ASP A 8 15.21 -6.45 28.64
CA ASP A 8 14.23 -7.06 27.74
C ASP A 8 13.55 -6.01 26.87
N VAL A 9 14.07 -5.84 25.65
CA VAL A 9 13.51 -4.87 24.68
C VAL A 9 12.39 -5.51 23.87
N ILE A 10 11.22 -4.85 23.87
CA ILE A 10 10.09 -5.19 22.98
C ILE A 10 10.49 -4.87 21.54
N ARG A 11 10.33 -5.86 20.65
CA ARG A 11 10.65 -5.73 19.22
C ARG A 11 9.39 -5.71 18.40
N THR A 12 9.38 -4.87 17.38
CA THR A 12 8.33 -4.84 16.35
C THR A 12 8.96 -5.13 14.99
N MET A 13 8.25 -5.87 14.15
CA MET A 13 8.62 -6.09 12.75
C MET A 13 7.85 -5.07 11.91
N ALA A 14 8.49 -3.94 11.63
CA ALA A 14 7.84 -2.82 10.94
C ALA A 14 7.87 -3.03 9.42
N CYS A 15 6.73 -3.42 8.85
CA CYS A 15 6.55 -3.56 7.41
C CYS A 15 6.09 -2.24 6.78
N GLY A 16 6.71 -1.83 5.67
CA GLY A 16 6.30 -0.62 4.94
C GLY A 16 5.45 -0.97 3.71
N ILE A 17 4.36 -0.24 3.51
CA ILE A 17 3.58 -0.26 2.25
C ILE A 17 3.93 0.98 1.43
N ALA A 18 4.20 0.79 0.14
CA ALA A 18 4.45 1.84 -0.82
C ALA A 18 3.36 1.85 -1.91
N GLY A 19 3.03 3.05 -2.42
CA GLY A 19 2.09 3.19 -3.54
C GLY A 19 0.62 2.91 -3.19
N LEU A 20 0.21 3.13 -1.93
CA LEU A 20 -1.16 2.85 -1.50
C LEU A 20 -2.21 3.65 -2.29
N SER A 21 -1.94 4.90 -2.68
CA SER A 21 -2.90 5.74 -3.41
C SER A 21 -3.02 5.26 -4.85
N VAL A 22 -1.89 4.96 -5.50
CA VAL A 22 -1.86 4.35 -6.84
C VAL A 22 -2.68 3.06 -6.86
N ALA A 23 -2.56 2.22 -5.82
CA ALA A 23 -3.35 1.00 -5.71
C ALA A 23 -4.85 1.29 -5.47
N ALA A 24 -5.20 2.22 -4.58
CA ALA A 24 -6.58 2.59 -4.32
C ALA A 24 -7.26 3.21 -5.55
N ASP A 25 -6.59 4.14 -6.23
CA ASP A 25 -7.04 4.79 -7.45
C ASP A 25 -7.18 3.80 -8.60
N SER A 26 -6.26 2.83 -8.71
CA SER A 26 -6.36 1.76 -9.72
C SER A 26 -7.58 0.87 -9.48
N LEU A 27 -7.86 0.51 -8.23
CA LEU A 27 -9.07 -0.24 -7.88
C LEU A 27 -10.33 0.58 -8.11
N SER A 28 -10.28 1.88 -7.84
CA SER A 28 -11.36 2.82 -8.09
C SER A 28 -11.67 2.93 -9.58
N ALA A 29 -10.65 3.11 -10.42
CA ALA A 29 -10.79 3.15 -11.87
C ALA A 29 -11.43 1.87 -12.42
N ILE A 30 -10.99 0.70 -11.96
CA ILE A 30 -11.57 -0.60 -12.38
C ILE A 30 -13.03 -0.75 -11.94
N LYS A 31 -13.41 -0.19 -10.78
CA LYS A 31 -14.76 -0.35 -10.23
C LYS A 31 -15.76 0.67 -10.78
N TYR A 32 -15.33 1.92 -11.01
CA TYR A 32 -16.21 3.04 -11.34
C TYR A 32 -16.09 3.53 -12.79
N ALA A 33 -14.99 3.21 -13.48
CA ALA A 33 -14.80 3.49 -14.90
C ALA A 33 -14.65 2.19 -15.70
N LYS A 34 -14.63 2.30 -17.03
CA LYS A 34 -14.30 1.16 -17.90
C LYS A 34 -12.80 1.17 -18.18
N VAL A 35 -12.08 0.22 -17.60
CA VAL A 35 -10.65 0.05 -17.84
C VAL A 35 -10.43 -1.09 -18.84
N LYS A 36 -9.85 -0.76 -19.99
CA LYS A 36 -9.48 -1.72 -21.03
C LYS A 36 -7.97 -1.97 -21.00
N PRO A 37 -7.51 -3.19 -20.68
CA PRO A 37 -6.09 -3.51 -20.71
C PRO A 37 -5.59 -3.63 -22.15
N ILE A 38 -4.52 -2.90 -22.46
CA ILE A 38 -3.73 -3.06 -23.69
C ILE A 38 -2.67 -4.11 -23.39
N ARG A 39 -2.67 -5.18 -24.20
CA ARG A 39 -1.76 -6.32 -24.04
C ARG A 39 -0.69 -6.34 -25.13
N ASP A 40 0.47 -6.87 -24.79
CA ASP A 40 1.52 -7.20 -25.76
C ASP A 40 1.28 -8.55 -26.45
N GLU A 41 2.25 -8.99 -27.25
CA GLU A 41 2.23 -10.24 -28.01
C GLU A 41 2.14 -11.49 -27.11
N ASP A 42 2.67 -11.40 -25.89
CA ASP A 42 2.63 -12.47 -24.88
C ASP A 42 1.34 -12.45 -24.05
N GLY A 43 0.46 -11.46 -24.27
CA GLY A 43 -0.78 -11.28 -23.52
C GLY A 43 -0.61 -10.55 -22.18
N LEU A 44 0.57 -9.98 -21.90
CA LEU A 44 0.84 -9.20 -20.70
C LEU A 44 0.22 -7.80 -20.83
N ALA A 45 -0.47 -7.33 -19.79
CA ALA A 45 -1.04 -5.98 -19.77
C ALA A 45 0.09 -4.94 -19.60
N ILE A 46 0.35 -4.17 -20.66
CA ILE A 46 1.41 -3.15 -20.70
C ILE A 46 0.86 -1.72 -20.56
N ASP A 47 -0.41 -1.48 -20.87
CA ASP A 47 -1.06 -0.18 -20.75
C ASP A 47 -2.57 -0.33 -20.46
N PHE A 48 -3.23 0.75 -20.06
CA PHE A 48 -4.65 0.77 -19.71
C PHE A 48 -5.36 1.99 -20.30
N GLU A 49 -6.41 1.76 -21.08
CA GLU A 49 -7.33 2.80 -21.53
C GLU A 49 -8.48 2.93 -20.52
N ILE A 50 -8.72 4.15 -20.04
CA ILE A 50 -9.80 4.44 -19.10
C ILE A 50 -10.86 5.25 -19.82
N GLU A 51 -12.08 4.71 -19.89
CA GLU A 51 -13.26 5.40 -20.40
C GLU A 51 -14.20 5.72 -19.22
N GLY A 52 -14.40 7.02 -18.99
CA GLY A 52 -15.19 7.55 -17.87
C GLY A 52 -14.33 8.13 -16.74
N GLU A 53 -14.99 8.75 -15.77
CA GLU A 53 -14.35 9.30 -14.58
C GLU A 53 -14.48 8.35 -13.39
N TYR A 54 -13.49 8.39 -12.49
CA TYR A 54 -13.46 7.61 -11.26
C TYR A 54 -13.01 8.47 -10.09
N PRO A 55 -13.46 8.20 -8.86
CA PRO A 55 -13.04 8.95 -7.69
C PRO A 55 -11.58 8.65 -7.34
N GLN A 56 -10.81 9.70 -7.05
CA GLN A 56 -9.39 9.62 -6.67
C GLN A 56 -9.21 9.85 -5.16
N PHE A 57 -8.28 9.11 -4.56
CA PHE A 57 -7.96 9.12 -3.15
C PHE A 57 -7.49 10.50 -2.67
N GLY A 58 -7.91 10.89 -1.48
CA GLY A 58 -7.53 12.18 -0.87
C GLY A 58 -8.49 13.35 -1.16
N ASN A 59 -9.61 13.09 -1.82
CA ASN A 59 -10.69 14.07 -2.05
C ASN A 59 -11.88 13.89 -1.09
N ASN A 60 -11.71 13.15 0.00
CA ASN A 60 -12.76 12.84 0.98
C ASN A 60 -13.97 12.11 0.35
N ASP A 61 -13.70 11.22 -0.61
CA ASP A 61 -14.70 10.37 -1.22
C ASP A 61 -14.59 8.96 -0.63
N ALA A 62 -15.57 8.59 0.18
CA ALA A 62 -15.62 7.30 0.86
C ALA A 62 -15.44 6.11 -0.10
N ARG A 63 -15.87 6.24 -1.37
CA ARG A 63 -15.79 5.16 -2.35
C ARG A 63 -14.37 4.68 -2.62
N VAL A 64 -13.40 5.58 -2.59
CA VAL A 64 -11.97 5.28 -2.81
C VAL A 64 -11.19 5.26 -1.49
N ASP A 65 -11.58 6.10 -0.52
CA ASP A 65 -10.93 6.13 0.79
C ASP A 65 -11.17 4.81 1.54
N ASP A 66 -12.36 4.21 1.45
CA ASP A 66 -12.65 2.89 2.03
C ASP A 66 -11.81 1.78 1.38
N MET A 67 -11.47 1.91 0.10
CA MET A 67 -10.57 0.95 -0.57
C MET A 67 -9.15 1.04 -0.02
N ALA A 68 -8.66 2.25 0.24
CA ALA A 68 -7.35 2.44 0.86
C ALA A 68 -7.32 1.85 2.29
N VAL A 69 -8.39 2.04 3.07
CA VAL A 69 -8.54 1.43 4.41
C VAL A 69 -8.53 -0.10 4.31
N ASP A 70 -9.31 -0.67 3.40
CA ASP A 70 -9.39 -2.12 3.20
C ASP A 70 -8.03 -2.72 2.81
N LEU A 71 -7.27 -2.08 1.92
CA LEU A 71 -5.92 -2.50 1.56
C LEU A 71 -4.97 -2.54 2.76
N VAL A 72 -4.99 -1.47 3.56
CA VAL A 72 -4.20 -1.32 4.79
C VAL A 72 -4.57 -2.41 5.80
N GLU A 73 -5.85 -2.69 6.00
CA GLU A 73 -6.30 -3.73 6.92
C GLU A 73 -5.97 -5.15 6.44
N ARG A 74 -6.18 -5.43 5.14
CA ARG A 74 -5.89 -6.74 4.55
C ARG A 74 -4.42 -7.09 4.64
N PHE A 75 -3.54 -6.12 4.42
CA PHE A 75 -2.11 -6.36 4.56
C PHE A 75 -1.73 -6.66 6.02
N MET A 76 -2.23 -5.88 6.99
CA MET A 76 -2.04 -6.18 8.42
C MET A 76 -2.49 -7.59 8.79
N LYS A 77 -3.72 -7.96 8.38
CA LYS A 77 -4.30 -9.28 8.69
C LYS A 77 -3.48 -10.43 8.09
N LYS A 78 -2.73 -10.18 7.00
CA LYS A 78 -1.81 -11.17 6.41
C LYS A 78 -0.49 -11.25 7.19
N ILE A 79 0.17 -10.12 7.43
CA ILE A 79 1.48 -10.12 8.12
C ILE A 79 1.36 -10.60 9.58
N GLN A 80 0.23 -10.36 10.24
CA GLN A 80 -0.02 -10.81 11.62
C GLN A 80 -0.07 -12.33 11.77
N LYS A 81 -0.33 -13.08 10.69
CA LYS A 81 -0.39 -14.55 10.70
C LYS A 81 0.99 -15.20 10.57
N LEU A 82 2.02 -14.43 10.22
CA LEU A 82 3.36 -14.96 9.95
C LEU A 82 4.18 -14.99 11.24
N THR A 83 4.93 -16.07 11.44
CA THR A 83 5.90 -16.15 12.54
C THR A 83 7.09 -15.24 12.24
N THR A 84 7.40 -14.35 13.18
CA THR A 84 8.50 -13.39 13.07
C THR A 84 9.70 -13.82 13.91
N TYR A 85 10.89 -13.45 13.43
CA TYR A 85 12.12 -13.67 14.18
C TYR A 85 12.06 -13.01 15.56
N ARG A 86 12.52 -13.73 16.59
CA ARG A 86 12.62 -13.26 17.97
C ARG A 86 11.29 -12.78 18.57
N GLY A 87 10.16 -13.30 18.06
CA GLY A 87 8.82 -12.96 18.53
C GLY A 87 8.45 -11.49 18.31
N ALA A 88 9.05 -10.82 17.32
CA ALA A 88 8.79 -9.41 17.06
C ALA A 88 7.32 -9.19 16.62
N ILE A 89 6.63 -8.22 17.23
CA ILE A 89 5.22 -7.97 16.93
C ILE A 89 5.10 -7.35 15.52
N PRO A 90 4.34 -7.96 14.58
CA PRO A 90 4.14 -7.38 13.26
C PRO A 90 3.43 -6.03 13.34
N THR A 91 4.00 -5.01 12.70
CA THR A 91 3.43 -3.67 12.58
C THR A 91 3.53 -3.21 11.13
N GLN A 92 2.71 -2.23 10.73
CA GLN A 92 2.90 -1.59 9.43
C GLN A 92 2.97 -0.07 9.49
N SER A 93 3.60 0.49 8.48
CA SER A 93 3.59 1.91 8.14
C SER A 93 3.26 2.10 6.67
N VAL A 94 2.56 3.19 6.34
CA VAL A 94 2.44 3.66 4.96
C VAL A 94 3.47 4.76 4.81
N LEU A 95 4.69 4.39 4.46
CA LEU A 95 5.83 5.30 4.43
C LEU A 95 6.65 5.05 3.17
N THR A 96 6.78 6.10 2.37
CA THR A 96 7.55 6.10 1.13
C THR A 96 8.52 7.26 1.13
N ILE A 97 9.74 7.03 1.65
CA ILE A 97 10.78 8.06 1.76
C ILE A 97 11.28 8.45 0.36
N THR A 98 12.36 7.81 -0.13
CA THR A 98 12.83 7.93 -1.52
C THR A 98 12.30 6.79 -2.40
N SER A 99 11.71 5.79 -1.76
CA SER A 99 11.19 4.58 -2.42
C SER A 99 10.06 4.89 -3.40
N ASN A 100 9.35 6.02 -3.25
CA ASN A 100 8.31 6.41 -4.21
C ASN A 100 8.85 6.65 -5.63
N VAL A 101 10.07 7.20 -5.74
CA VAL A 101 10.74 7.42 -7.03
C VAL A 101 11.35 6.12 -7.54
N VAL A 102 11.99 5.35 -6.67
CA VAL A 102 12.65 4.09 -7.07
C VAL A 102 11.64 3.04 -7.52
N TYR A 103 10.53 2.89 -6.79
CA TYR A 103 9.43 2.01 -7.20
C TYR A 103 8.72 2.57 -8.42
N GLY A 104 8.41 3.88 -8.44
CA GLY A 104 7.78 4.52 -9.60
C GLY A 104 8.52 4.28 -10.92
N LYS A 105 9.86 4.41 -10.90
CA LYS A 105 10.76 4.11 -12.04
C LYS A 105 10.71 2.65 -12.50
N LYS A 106 10.43 1.71 -11.60
CA LYS A 106 10.40 0.27 -11.87
C LYS A 106 8.99 -0.27 -12.13
N THR A 107 7.96 0.56 -11.99
CA THR A 107 6.56 0.17 -12.20
C THR A 107 6.06 0.69 -13.55
N GLY A 108 5.52 -0.22 -14.37
CA GLY A 108 4.87 0.08 -15.66
C GLY A 108 3.57 0.88 -15.54
N ASN A 109 2.81 1.01 -16.62
CA ASN A 109 1.54 1.73 -16.57
C ASN A 109 0.57 1.05 -15.57
N THR A 110 -0.18 1.85 -14.83
CA THR A 110 -1.15 1.33 -13.83
C THR A 110 -2.59 1.74 -14.18
N PRO A 111 -3.61 0.99 -13.73
CA PRO A 111 -5.02 1.22 -14.08
C PRO A 111 -5.60 2.57 -13.64
N ASP A 112 -4.91 3.31 -12.77
CA ASP A 112 -5.19 4.70 -12.42
C ASP A 112 -4.72 5.70 -13.48
N GLY A 113 -4.21 5.24 -14.62
CA GLY A 113 -3.69 6.10 -15.69
C GLY A 113 -2.30 6.65 -15.43
N ARG A 114 -1.66 6.28 -14.31
CA ARG A 114 -0.27 6.67 -14.03
C ARG A 114 0.65 5.98 -15.03
N ARG A 115 1.44 6.80 -15.73
CA ARG A 115 2.38 6.33 -16.76
C ARG A 115 3.59 5.61 -16.17
N ALA A 116 4.12 4.67 -16.94
CA ALA A 116 5.32 3.92 -16.61
C ALA A 116 6.47 4.87 -16.23
N GLY A 117 7.16 4.55 -15.14
CA GLY A 117 8.30 5.33 -14.68
C GLY A 117 7.96 6.59 -13.86
N ALA A 118 6.68 7.00 -13.79
CA ALA A 118 6.29 8.17 -13.02
C ALA A 118 6.47 7.92 -11.50
N PRO A 119 6.87 8.93 -10.70
CA PRO A 119 6.97 8.75 -9.24
C PRO A 119 5.62 8.38 -8.63
N SER A 120 5.60 7.49 -7.65
CA SER A 120 4.41 7.34 -6.80
C SER A 120 4.25 8.60 -5.91
N PRO A 121 3.02 8.99 -5.56
CA PRO A 121 2.80 10.02 -4.55
C PRO A 121 3.51 9.64 -3.25
N ARG A 122 4.20 10.60 -2.62
CA ARG A 122 4.74 10.38 -1.27
C ARG A 122 3.57 10.28 -0.31
N MET A 123 3.55 9.19 0.44
CA MET A 123 2.69 9.07 1.60
C MET A 123 3.51 8.93 2.87
N VAL A 124 3.07 9.68 3.86
CA VAL A 124 3.55 9.64 5.23
C VAL A 124 2.31 9.46 6.11
N VAL A 125 1.89 8.20 6.31
CA VAL A 125 1.00 7.85 7.41
C VAL A 125 1.82 7.03 8.40
N ALA A 126 2.19 7.69 9.49
CA ALA A 126 3.04 7.13 10.52
C ALA A 126 2.31 6.00 11.27
N LEU A 127 3.00 4.86 11.34
CA LEU A 127 2.78 3.71 12.22
C LEU A 127 1.35 3.57 12.78
N ALA A 128 0.47 2.89 12.05
CA ALA A 128 -0.81 2.49 12.61
C ALA A 128 -0.55 1.36 13.61
N ARG A 129 -0.39 1.72 14.90
CA ARG A 129 -0.37 0.76 16.02
C ARG A 129 -1.79 0.22 16.21
N TRP A 130 -2.25 -0.60 15.28
CA TRP A 130 -3.51 -1.33 15.42
C TRP A 130 -3.42 -2.16 16.71
N ARG A 131 -4.41 -2.00 17.59
CA ARG A 131 -4.49 -2.57 18.95
C ARG A 131 -4.32 -4.11 18.96
N ALA A 132 -3.10 -4.60 18.80
CA ALA A 132 -2.75 -6.01 18.99
C ALA A 132 -2.59 -6.39 20.49
N VAL A 133 -3.05 -5.52 21.41
CA VAL A 133 -2.96 -5.73 22.87
C VAL A 133 -4.32 -6.10 23.50
N ARG A 134 -5.41 -6.23 22.72
CA ARG A 134 -6.75 -6.54 23.26
C ARG A 134 -7.20 -8.01 23.23
N THR A 135 -6.37 -8.96 22.83
CA THR A 135 -6.74 -10.39 22.75
C THR A 135 -5.90 -11.32 23.62
N ARG A 136 -5.39 -10.84 24.76
CA ARG A 136 -5.04 -11.71 25.90
C ARG A 136 -5.98 -11.41 27.07
N CYS A 137 -7.17 -11.99 27.00
CA CYS A 137 -8.01 -12.38 28.15
C CYS A 137 -8.49 -13.80 27.86
#